data_AF-I4CCQ8-F1
#
_entry.id   AF-I4CCQ8-F1
#
_cell.length_a   1.000
_cell.length_b   1.000
_cell.length_c   1.000
_cell.angle_alpha   90.00
_cell.angle_beta   90.00
_cell.angle_gamma   90.00
#
_symmetry.space_group_name_H-M   'P 1'
#
loop_
_entity.id
_entity.type
_entity.pdbx_description
1 polymer ?
#
loop_
_entity_poly.entity_id
_entity_poly.type
_entity_poly.pdbx_seq_one_letter_code
_entity_poly.pdbx_strand_id
1 'polypeptide(L)' 'MNIKPIRTDEDYDTACRRIDEIFHAEPGTPEDDELEILLTLVDKYEEAHFKVGMRHSILEGLS' A
#
# COMPACT_ATOMS: atom_id res chain seq x y z
N MET A 1 3.58 15.89 3.03
CA MET A 1 2.99 14.86 2.16
C MET A 1 1.62 15.27 1.68
N ASN A 2 1.23 14.85 0.46
CA ASN A 2 -0.14 15.02 -0.03
C ASN A 2 -0.67 13.69 -0.57
N ILE A 3 -0.90 12.75 0.34
CA ILE A 3 -1.45 11.42 0.03
C ILE A 3 -2.92 11.57 -0.37
N LYS A 4 -3.33 10.85 -1.41
CA LYS A 4 -4.71 10.86 -1.91
C LYS A 4 -5.36 9.49 -1.68
N PRO A 5 -6.70 9.44 -1.53
CA PRO A 5 -7.41 8.17 -1.50
C PRO A 5 -7.20 7.38 -2.79
N ILE A 6 -7.10 6.05 -2.70
CA ILE A 6 -7.07 5.15 -3.85
C ILE A 6 -8.51 4.89 -4.30
N ARG A 7 -8.85 5.28 -5.53
CA ARG A 7 -10.21 5.14 -6.08
C ARG A 7 -10.26 4.40 -7.40
N THR A 8 -9.11 4.28 -8.06
CA THR A 8 -8.95 3.68 -9.38
C THR A 8 -7.78 2.70 -9.38
N ASP A 9 -7.74 1.82 -10.37
CA ASP A 9 -6.62 0.89 -10.52
C ASP A 9 -5.29 1.61 -10.79
N GLU A 10 -5.32 2.81 -11.39
CA GLU A 10 -4.13 3.66 -11.61
C GLU A 10 -3.62 4.25 -10.28
N ASP A 11 -4.52 4.68 -9.39
CA ASP A 11 -4.13 5.12 -8.04
C ASP A 11 -3.51 3.95 -7.25
N TYR A 12 -4.06 2.75 -7.41
CA TYR A 12 -3.59 1.53 -6.75
C TYR A 12 -2.19 1.15 -7.23
N ASP A 13 -1.98 1.06 -8.54
CA ASP A 13 -0.66 0.76 -9.13
C ASP A 13 0.39 1.83 -8.75
N THR A 14 0.00 3.11 -8.71
CA THR A 14 0.87 4.18 -8.24
C THR A 14 1.24 4.00 -6.77
N ALA A 15 0.28 3.68 -5.91
CA ALA A 15 0.52 3.41 -4.49
C ALA A 15 1.43 2.20 -4.28
N CYS A 16 1.22 1.11 -5.02
CA CYS A 16 2.07 -0.08 -4.96
C CYS A 16 3.52 0.22 -5.37
N ARG A 17 3.73 0.97 -6.47
CA ARG A 17 5.09 1.40 -6.86
C ARG A 17 5.74 2.27 -5.79
N ARG A 18 4.97 3.17 -5.19
CA ARG A 18 5.50 4.04 -4.14
C ARG A 18 5.89 3.26 -2.90
N ILE A 19 5.08 2.28 -2.50
CA ILE A 19 5.40 1.34 -1.40
C ILE A 19 6.72 0.61 -1.68
N ASP A 20 6.93 0.11 -2.90
CA ASP A 20 8.18 -0.58 -3.30
C ASP A 20 9.42 0.33 -3.13
N GLU A 21 9.31 1.61 -3.53
CA GLU A 21 10.40 2.59 -3.40
C GLU A 21 10.78 2.87 -1.94
N ILE A 22 9.81 2.88 -1.03
CA ILE A 22 9.99 3.26 0.38
C ILE A 22 9.90 2.08 1.34
N PHE A 23 9.87 0.85 0.83
CA PHE A 23 9.66 -0.36 1.64
C PHE A 23 10.70 -0.55 2.74
N HIS A 24 11.91 -0.02 2.51
CA HIS A 24 13.02 -0.05 3.45
C HIS A 24 13.22 1.27 4.22
N ALA A 25 12.18 2.12 4.29
CA ALA A 25 12.22 3.35 5.08
C ALA A 25 12.62 3.07 6.53
N GLU A 26 13.49 3.90 7.09
CA GLU A 26 13.88 3.76 8.49
C GLU A 26 12.73 4.22 9.40
N PRO A 27 12.49 3.54 10.54
CA PRO A 27 11.41 3.90 11.46
C PRO A 27 11.50 5.36 11.93
N GLY A 28 10.36 6.06 11.94
CA GLY A 28 10.26 7.46 12.36
C GLY A 28 10.73 8.47 11.32
N THR A 29 10.96 8.04 10.07
CA THR A 29 11.15 8.94 8.92
C THR A 29 9.80 9.32 8.31
N PRO A 30 9.71 10.44 7.58
CA PRO A 30 8.50 10.76 6.82
C PRO A 30 8.11 9.68 5.80
N GLU A 31 9.07 8.93 5.28
CA GLU A 31 8.82 7.78 4.41
C GLU A 31 8.21 6.57 5.14
N ASP A 32 8.53 6.37 6.42
CA ASP A 32 7.90 5.34 7.27
C ASP A 32 6.43 5.68 7.53
N ASP A 33 6.15 6.95 7.91
CA ASP A 33 4.78 7.46 8.01
C ASP A 33 4.01 7.33 6.67
N GLU A 34 4.68 7.57 5.54
CA GLU A 34 4.11 7.39 4.20
C GLU A 34 3.73 5.93 3.93
N LEU A 35 4.65 5.01 4.24
CA LEU A 35 4.50 3.58 4.01
C LEU A 35 3.29 3.04 4.78
N GLU A 36 3.16 3.37 6.08
CA GLU A 36 2.02 2.91 6.90
C GLU A 36 0.66 3.38 6.33
N ILE A 37 0.60 4.63 5.87
CA ILE A 37 -0.64 5.17 5.29
C ILE A 37 -0.96 4.51 3.96
N LEU A 38 0.03 4.35 3.07
CA LEU A 38 -0.18 3.73 1.76
C LEU A 38 -0.60 2.27 1.88
N LEU A 39 0.01 1.50 2.77
CA LEU A 39 -0.39 0.11 3.05
C LEU A 39 -1.85 0.03 3.51
N THR A 40 -2.29 0.94 4.39
CA THR A 40 -3.68 1.01 4.86
C THR A 40 -4.66 1.34 3.72
N LEU A 41 -4.29 2.25 2.82
CA LEU A 41 -5.13 2.64 1.69
C LEU A 41 -5.24 1.52 0.64
N VAL A 42 -4.13 0.82 0.39
CA VAL A 42 -4.08 -0.34 -0.51
C VAL A 42 -4.98 -1.45 0.02
N ASP A 43 -4.84 -1.84 1.30
CA ASP A 43 -5.69 -2.84 1.96
C ASP A 43 -7.19 -2.51 1.80
N LYS A 44 -7.58 -1.26 2.08
CA LYS A 44 -8.97 -0.80 1.95
C LYS A 44 -9.49 -0.85 0.52
N TYR A 45 -8.66 -0.51 -0.46
CA TYR A 45 -9.03 -0.63 -1.87
C TYR A 45 -9.21 -2.11 -2.24
N GLU A 46 -8.30 -2.98 -1.81
CA GLU A 46 -8.36 -4.41 -2.08
C GLU A 46 -9.60 -5.06 -1.46
N GLU A 47 -9.94 -4.76 -0.21
CA GLU A 47 -11.17 -5.26 0.44
C GLU A 47 -12.43 -4.90 -0.35
N ALA A 48 -12.48 -3.70 -0.94
CA ALA A 48 -13.62 -3.21 -1.69
C ALA A 48 -13.67 -3.74 -3.13
N HIS A 49 -12.53 -3.94 -3.78
CA HIS A 49 -12.43 -4.28 -5.20
C HIS A 49 -12.14 -5.76 -5.47
N PHE A 50 -11.35 -6.41 -4.62
CA PHE A 50 -10.99 -7.83 -4.73
C PHE A 50 -11.65 -8.61 -3.58
N LYS A 51 -12.76 -9.30 -3.88
CA LYS A 51 -13.45 -10.15 -2.89
C LYS A 51 -12.47 -11.11 -2.22
N VAL A 52 -12.54 -11.17 -0.88
CA VAL A 52 -11.85 -12.08 0.06
C VAL A 52 -11.91 -13.55 -0.40
N GLY A 53 -11.07 -13.89 -1.35
CA GLY A 53 -11.07 -15.18 -2.07
C GLY A 53 -9.84 -15.33 -2.94
N MET A 54 -9.26 -14.21 -3.39
CA MET A 54 -7.90 -14.17 -3.94
C MET A 54 -7.01 -13.49 -2.90
N ARG A 55 -6.56 -14.24 -1.88
CA ARG A 55 -5.47 -13.78 -1.01
C ARG A 55 -4.21 -13.70 -1.87
N HIS A 56 -3.96 -12.55 -2.51
CA HIS A 56 -2.61 -12.20 -2.91
C HIS A 56 -1.96 -11.61 -1.67
N SER A 57 -1.33 -12.48 -0.89
CA SER A 57 -0.67 -12.08 0.33
C SER A 57 0.65 -11.40 -0.03
N ILE A 58 0.63 -10.08 -0.22
CA ILE A 58 1.84 -9.24 -0.23
C ILE A 58 2.63 -9.37 1.09
N LEU A 59 2.01 -9.91 2.15
CA LEU A 59 2.60 -10.11 3.47
C LEU A 59 3.19 -11.50 3.71
N GLU A 60 2.91 -12.52 2.87
CA GLU A 60 3.52 -13.85 3.03
C GLU A 60 4.92 -13.97 2.39
N GLY A 61 5.40 -12.92 1.73
CA GLY A 61 6.77 -12.83 1.20
C GLY A 61 7.79 -12.24 2.19
N LEU A 62 7.39 -11.87 3.40
CA LEU A 62 8.24 -11.20 4.39
C LEU A 62 8.93 -12.18 5.37
N SER A 63 9.38 -13.34 4.87
CA SER A 63 10.24 -14.26 5.63
C SER A 63 11.70 -14.16 5.24
#